data_AF-A0A524APR1-F1
#
_entry.id   AF-A0A524APR1-F1
#
_cell.length_a   1.000
_cell.length_b   1.000
_cell.length_c   1.000
_cell.angle_alpha   90.00
_cell.angle_beta   90.00
_cell.angle_gamma   90.00
#
_symmetry.space_group_name_H-M   'P 1'
#
loop_
_entity.id
_entity.type
_entity.pdbx_description
1 polymer ?
#
loop_
_entity_poly.entity_id
_entity_poly.type
_entity_poly.pdbx_seq_one_letter_code
_entity_poly.pdbx_strand_id
1 'polypeptide(L)'
;PLQKLLPLRPGMWPCGLDLLAPFGDPQVAEALDSLVKAGQELVKWYGAIGIFDKEIQGLGYPNMLGCLTFAPFDLIGDALRGTRGIMLDMLRIPDKLLEALEKMTPFAIEMGVRAARKARNPMVLIPLHKGAGGFMSDEQFRTFYWPTLKELILALDEAGVIPYVYTEGDYTPRLEYLVDVPKGKVLYHFETVDIYKAKELLGDVACISGNVPLSLLNTGTVQQVKDYVKELIDVVGEGGGLMVDAAAGFDDVPPENVKAMGDVTKEYGVY
;
A
#
# COMPACT_ATOMS: atom_id res chain seq x y z
N PRO A 1 -3.57 9.48 30.74
CA PRO A 1 -2.80 10.64 31.27
C PRO A 1 -2.82 11.88 30.36
N LEU A 2 -2.74 11.74 29.03
CA LEU A 2 -2.63 12.87 28.10
C LEU A 2 -3.85 13.82 28.05
N GLN A 3 -5.03 13.36 28.48
CA GLN A 3 -6.22 14.21 28.64
C GLN A 3 -6.06 15.30 29.72
N LYS A 4 -5.05 15.17 30.60
CA LYS A 4 -4.70 16.18 31.60
C LYS A 4 -3.93 17.37 31.00
N LEU A 5 -3.41 17.23 29.77
CA LEU A 5 -2.77 18.33 29.06
C LEU A 5 -3.85 19.33 28.63
N LEU A 6 -3.65 20.61 28.95
CA LEU A 6 -4.46 21.67 28.37
C LEU A 6 -4.24 21.68 26.85
N PRO A 7 -5.29 21.94 26.04
CA PRO A 7 -5.09 22.16 24.60
C PRO A 7 -4.04 23.26 24.42
N LEU A 8 -3.16 23.15 23.42
CA LEU A 8 -2.08 24.13 23.22
C LEU A 8 -2.59 25.48 22.67
N ARG A 9 -3.84 25.52 22.17
CA ARG A 9 -4.46 26.70 21.53
C ARG A 9 -4.64 27.93 22.43
N PRO A 10 -4.97 27.84 23.73
CA PRO A 10 -5.07 28.99 24.64
C PRO A 10 -3.70 29.57 25.03
N GLY A 11 -2.58 28.93 24.64
CA GLY A 11 -1.23 29.33 25.03
C GLY A 11 -0.59 30.47 24.25
N MET A 12 -1.36 31.18 23.42
CA MET A 12 -0.87 32.28 22.60
C MET A 12 -0.65 33.59 23.37
N TRP A 13 -1.07 33.66 24.64
CA TRP A 13 -0.84 34.82 25.51
C TRP A 13 0.50 34.69 26.26
N PRO A 14 1.31 35.75 26.41
CA PRO A 14 2.67 35.69 27.00
C PRO A 14 2.74 35.28 28.49
N CYS A 15 1.61 34.92 29.12
CA CYS A 15 1.53 34.43 30.51
C CYS A 15 1.37 32.89 30.58
N GLY A 16 1.67 32.15 29.51
CA GLY A 16 1.40 30.70 29.36
C GLY A 16 2.18 29.72 30.25
N LEU A 17 2.77 30.15 31.38
CA LEU A 17 3.48 29.24 32.30
C LEU A 17 2.54 28.19 32.92
N ASP A 18 1.25 28.49 33.08
CA ASP A 18 0.24 27.55 33.59
C ASP A 18 0.04 26.33 32.67
N LEU A 19 0.40 26.43 31.38
CA LEU A 19 0.39 25.30 30.45
C LEU A 19 1.43 24.24 30.81
N LEU A 20 2.46 24.62 31.57
CA LEU A 20 3.52 23.70 32.00
C LEU A 20 3.13 22.94 33.28
N ALA A 21 2.16 23.42 34.05
CA ALA A 21 1.76 22.76 35.30
C ALA A 21 1.34 21.29 35.12
N PRO A 22 0.56 20.90 34.08
CA PRO A 22 0.24 19.50 33.82
C PRO A 22 1.46 18.60 33.53
N PHE A 23 2.58 19.16 33.07
CA PHE A 23 3.81 18.40 32.81
C PHE A 23 4.54 18.01 34.10
N GLY A 24 4.22 18.64 35.24
CA GLY A 24 4.68 18.24 36.56
C GLY A 24 3.91 17.05 37.16
N ASP A 25 2.79 16.62 36.55
CA ASP A 25 2.08 15.41 36.98
C ASP A 25 2.95 14.17 36.67
N PRO A 26 3.27 13.32 37.66
CA PRO A 26 4.17 12.17 37.46
C PRO A 26 3.73 11.23 36.33
N GLN A 27 2.42 11.04 36.12
CA GLN A 27 1.92 10.18 35.06
C GLN A 27 2.05 10.82 33.68
N VAL A 28 2.03 12.15 33.59
CA VAL A 28 2.28 12.88 32.34
C VAL A 28 3.77 12.84 32.02
N ALA A 29 4.63 13.10 33.00
CA ALA A 29 6.08 12.99 32.84
C ALA A 29 6.50 11.58 32.40
N GLU A 30 6.00 10.52 33.05
CA GLU A 30 6.27 9.14 32.69
C GLU A 30 5.77 8.77 31.28
N ALA A 31 4.62 9.30 30.87
CA ALA A 31 4.11 9.11 29.51
C ALA A 31 5.03 9.76 28.47
N LEU A 32 5.54 10.96 28.75
CA LEU A 32 6.50 11.65 27.86
C LEU A 32 7.84 10.91 27.80
N ASP A 33 8.35 10.43 28.93
CA ASP A 33 9.56 9.60 28.97
C ASP A 33 9.41 8.32 28.17
N SER A 34 8.23 7.67 28.25
CA SER A 34 7.91 6.49 27.44
C SER A 34 7.90 6.82 25.94
N LEU A 35 7.37 7.98 25.54
CA LEU A 35 7.42 8.44 24.15
C LEU A 35 8.85 8.73 23.69
N VAL A 36 9.70 9.32 24.55
CA VAL A 36 11.12 9.55 24.25
C VAL A 36 11.84 8.22 24.03
N LYS A 37 11.64 7.23 24.91
CA LYS A 37 12.22 5.88 24.77
C LYS A 37 11.75 5.21 23.47
N ALA A 38 10.46 5.28 23.15
CA ALA A 38 9.92 4.76 21.89
C ALA A 38 10.56 5.46 20.67
N GLY A 39 10.72 6.78 20.72
CA GLY A 39 11.41 7.54 19.68
C GLY A 39 12.87 7.13 19.50
N GLN A 40 13.58 6.85 20.59
CA GLN A 40 14.96 6.35 20.54
C GLN A 40 15.05 4.96 19.90
N GLU A 41 14.13 4.05 20.20
CA GLU A 41 14.07 2.74 19.56
C GLU A 41 13.71 2.85 18.06
N LEU A 42 12.77 3.72 17.71
CA LEU A 42 12.45 4.00 16.30
C LEU A 42 13.65 4.52 15.53
N VAL A 43 14.46 5.41 16.11
CA VAL A 43 15.70 5.89 15.46
C VAL A 43 16.68 4.76 15.22
N LYS A 44 16.85 3.82 16.16
CA LYS A 44 17.71 2.64 15.96
C LYS A 44 17.18 1.75 14.84
N TRP A 45 15.87 1.50 14.83
CA TRP A 45 15.21 0.69 13.81
C TRP A 45 15.32 1.30 12.41
N TYR A 46 15.03 2.59 12.25
CA TYR A 46 15.25 3.31 10.99
C TYR A 46 16.72 3.32 10.56
N GLY A 47 17.65 3.36 11.51
CA GLY A 47 19.08 3.21 11.25
C GLY A 47 19.42 1.86 10.62
N ALA A 48 18.86 0.77 11.14
CA ALA A 48 19.05 -0.58 10.59
C ALA A 48 18.42 -0.74 9.20
N ILE A 49 17.17 -0.31 9.03
CA ILE A 49 16.48 -0.33 7.72
C ILE A 49 17.25 0.50 6.70
N GLY A 50 17.72 1.69 7.07
CA GLY A 50 18.47 2.55 6.15
C GLY A 50 19.83 1.99 5.70
N ILE A 51 20.45 1.08 6.47
CA ILE A 51 21.64 0.34 6.04
C ILE A 51 21.25 -0.73 5.02
N PHE A 52 20.22 -1.52 5.33
CA PHE A 52 19.71 -2.57 4.44
C PHE A 52 19.24 -2.00 3.10
N ASP A 53 18.45 -0.92 3.12
CA ASP A 53 17.97 -0.25 1.91
C ASP A 53 19.12 0.19 1.00
N LYS A 54 20.22 0.71 1.57
CA LYS A 54 21.40 1.10 0.79
C LYS A 54 22.12 -0.09 0.18
N GLU A 55 22.19 -1.21 0.90
CA GLU A 55 22.80 -2.45 0.39
C GLU A 55 21.99 -3.00 -0.79
N ILE A 56 20.67 -3.12 -0.62
CA ILE A 56 19.75 -3.61 -1.65
C ILE A 56 19.76 -2.69 -2.90
N GLN A 57 19.75 -1.37 -2.70
CA GLN A 57 19.92 -0.40 -3.77
C GLN A 57 21.29 -0.53 -4.46
N GLY A 58 22.36 -0.78 -3.71
CA GLY A 58 23.70 -1.02 -4.24
C GLY A 58 23.80 -2.28 -5.12
N LEU A 59 22.93 -3.26 -4.89
CA LEU A 59 22.77 -4.45 -5.73
C LEU A 59 21.87 -4.22 -6.96
N GLY A 60 21.29 -3.02 -7.11
CA GLY A 60 20.45 -2.64 -8.24
C GLY A 60 18.96 -2.88 -8.05
N TYR A 61 18.51 -3.29 -6.86
CA TYR A 61 17.09 -3.49 -6.58
C TYR A 61 16.45 -2.18 -6.07
N PRO A 62 15.32 -1.73 -6.64
CA PRO A 62 14.61 -0.56 -6.14
C PRO A 62 13.94 -0.86 -4.78
N ASN A 63 13.75 0.17 -3.96
CA ASN A 63 12.93 0.04 -2.75
C ASN A 63 11.45 0.02 -3.16
N MET A 64 10.78 -1.13 -3.02
CA MET A 64 9.39 -1.31 -3.44
C MET A 64 8.38 -0.42 -2.69
N LEU A 65 8.70 0.02 -1.46
CA LEU A 65 7.84 0.84 -0.60
C LEU A 65 8.36 2.28 -0.44
N GLY A 66 9.37 2.67 -1.22
CA GLY A 66 10.07 3.94 -1.01
C GLY A 66 9.30 5.19 -1.41
N CYS A 67 8.20 5.05 -2.17
CA CYS A 67 7.35 6.15 -2.62
C CYS A 67 5.88 5.73 -2.61
N LEU A 68 5.00 6.68 -2.36
CA LEU A 68 3.56 6.43 -2.28
C LEU A 68 2.76 7.52 -2.99
N THR A 69 1.66 7.11 -3.60
CA THR A 69 0.51 7.96 -3.93
C THR A 69 -0.76 7.17 -3.60
N PHE A 70 -1.93 7.73 -3.88
CA PHE A 70 -3.22 7.09 -3.58
C PHE A 70 -4.17 7.30 -4.74
N ALA A 71 -5.09 6.35 -4.93
CA ALA A 71 -6.23 6.54 -5.84
C ALA A 71 -7.00 7.82 -5.42
N PRO A 72 -7.45 8.68 -6.35
CA PRO A 72 -8.13 9.93 -6.01
C PRO A 72 -9.37 9.73 -5.12
N PHE A 73 -10.09 8.63 -5.31
CA PHE A 73 -11.20 8.24 -4.43
C PHE A 73 -10.73 7.95 -3.00
N ASP A 74 -9.63 7.20 -2.85
CA ASP A 74 -9.08 6.88 -1.53
C ASP A 74 -8.46 8.09 -0.83
N LEU A 75 -7.86 9.04 -1.55
CA LEU A 75 -7.40 10.31 -0.95
C LEU A 75 -8.54 11.04 -0.23
N ILE A 76 -9.69 11.17 -0.89
CA ILE A 76 -10.86 11.81 -0.28
C ILE A 76 -11.42 10.94 0.84
N GLY A 77 -11.49 9.62 0.62
CA GLY A 77 -12.04 8.66 1.56
C GLY A 77 -11.26 8.57 2.86
N ASP A 78 -9.93 8.55 2.81
CA ASP A 78 -9.08 8.32 3.98
C ASP A 78 -8.73 9.60 4.71
N ALA A 79 -8.46 10.69 3.99
CA ALA A 79 -7.96 11.92 4.61
C ALA A 79 -9.05 12.95 4.93
N LEU A 80 -10.20 12.93 4.22
CA LEU A 80 -11.16 14.04 4.26
C LEU A 80 -12.55 13.63 4.74
N ARG A 81 -13.19 12.67 4.06
CA ARG A 81 -14.61 12.33 4.26
C ARG A 81 -14.83 11.10 5.13
N GLY A 82 -13.81 10.26 5.31
CA GLY A 82 -13.95 8.94 5.91
C GLY A 82 -14.69 7.97 4.98
N THR A 83 -14.50 6.66 5.19
CA THR A 83 -15.15 5.60 4.41
C THR A 83 -16.66 5.76 4.36
N ARG A 84 -17.32 5.96 5.49
CA ARG A 84 -18.79 6.15 5.49
C ARG A 84 -19.23 7.37 4.69
N GLY A 85 -18.48 8.47 4.77
CA GLY A 85 -18.82 9.73 4.11
C GLY A 85 -18.77 9.59 2.60
N ILE A 86 -17.63 9.16 2.07
CA ILE A 86 -17.42 9.06 0.62
C ILE A 86 -18.38 8.05 -0.03
N MET A 87 -18.67 6.93 0.64
CA MET A 87 -19.59 5.93 0.11
C MET A 87 -21.02 6.44 0.00
N LEU A 88 -21.46 7.26 0.97
CA LEU A 88 -22.77 7.92 0.89
C LEU A 88 -22.80 9.04 -0.15
N ASP A 89 -21.68 9.69 -0.40
CA ASP A 89 -21.58 10.80 -1.36
C ASP A 89 -21.83 10.31 -2.81
N MET A 90 -21.46 9.06 -3.14
CA MET A 90 -21.82 8.42 -4.42
C MET A 90 -23.34 8.40 -4.69
N LEU A 91 -24.16 8.41 -3.63
CA LEU A 91 -25.62 8.36 -3.73
C LEU A 91 -26.26 9.73 -3.54
N ARG A 92 -25.71 10.54 -2.62
CA ARG A 92 -26.34 11.80 -2.17
C ARG A 92 -25.90 13.01 -2.97
N ILE A 93 -24.64 13.05 -3.39
CA ILE A 93 -24.02 14.19 -4.08
C ILE A 93 -23.04 13.71 -5.17
N PRO A 94 -23.45 12.80 -6.08
CA PRO A 94 -22.56 12.14 -7.04
C PRO A 94 -21.78 13.11 -7.92
N ASP A 95 -22.44 14.14 -8.48
CA ASP A 95 -21.80 15.11 -9.37
C ASP A 95 -20.66 15.86 -8.68
N LYS A 96 -20.89 16.26 -7.42
CA LYS A 96 -19.87 16.95 -6.62
C LYS A 96 -18.71 16.02 -6.26
N LEU A 97 -18.98 14.73 -6.05
CA LEU A 97 -17.93 13.75 -5.83
C LEU A 97 -17.09 13.58 -7.10
N LEU A 98 -17.70 13.45 -8.28
CA LEU A 98 -16.99 13.37 -9.56
C LEU A 98 -16.11 14.61 -9.80
N GLU A 99 -16.65 15.82 -9.60
CA GLU A 99 -15.84 17.06 -9.69
C GLU A 99 -14.68 17.09 -8.69
N ALA A 100 -14.86 16.52 -7.50
CA ALA A 100 -13.80 16.43 -6.50
C ALA A 100 -12.72 15.42 -6.93
N LEU A 101 -13.11 14.28 -7.49
CA LEU A 101 -12.19 13.26 -8.01
C LEU A 101 -11.34 13.82 -9.17
N GLU A 102 -11.96 14.54 -10.11
CA GLU A 102 -11.25 15.23 -11.20
C GLU A 102 -10.21 16.20 -10.66
N LYS A 103 -10.53 16.97 -9.61
CA LYS A 103 -9.58 17.92 -9.00
C LYS A 103 -8.49 17.23 -8.18
N MET A 104 -8.77 16.07 -7.59
CA MET A 104 -7.79 15.33 -6.80
C MET A 104 -6.83 14.50 -7.66
N THR A 105 -7.22 14.16 -8.88
CA THR A 105 -6.38 13.38 -9.82
C THR A 105 -5.03 14.03 -10.11
N PRO A 106 -4.93 15.31 -10.54
CA PRO A 106 -3.63 15.95 -10.77
C PRO A 106 -2.78 16.05 -9.50
N PHE A 107 -3.40 16.18 -8.33
CA PHE A 107 -2.68 16.18 -7.05
C PHE A 107 -2.07 14.80 -6.74
N ALA A 108 -2.81 13.71 -6.96
CA ALA A 108 -2.29 12.35 -6.80
C ALA A 108 -1.13 12.06 -7.77
N ILE A 109 -1.23 12.53 -9.01
CA ILE A 109 -0.18 12.41 -10.02
C ILE A 109 1.06 13.17 -9.59
N GLU A 110 0.94 14.46 -9.23
CA GLU A 110 2.07 15.26 -8.77
C GLU A 110 2.75 14.64 -7.56
N MET A 111 1.96 14.15 -6.59
CA MET A 111 2.47 13.50 -5.39
C MET A 111 3.33 12.28 -5.73
N GLY A 112 2.85 11.38 -6.59
CA GLY A 112 3.59 10.19 -7.01
C GLY A 112 4.86 10.52 -7.80
N VAL A 113 4.76 11.36 -8.84
CA VAL A 113 5.90 11.75 -9.69
C VAL A 113 6.96 12.49 -8.88
N ARG A 114 6.56 13.39 -7.99
CA ARG A 114 7.48 14.13 -7.13
C ARG A 114 8.17 13.23 -6.11
N ALA A 115 7.44 12.28 -5.52
CA ALA A 115 8.00 11.30 -4.60
C ALA A 115 9.08 10.47 -5.30
N ALA A 116 8.75 9.88 -6.46
CA ALA A 116 9.67 9.08 -7.28
C ALA A 116 10.97 9.84 -7.62
N ARG A 117 10.83 11.06 -8.15
CA ARG A 117 11.98 11.91 -8.53
C ARG A 117 12.86 12.26 -7.33
N LYS A 118 12.26 12.65 -6.21
CA LYS A 118 13.00 13.02 -4.99
C LYS A 118 13.75 11.82 -4.41
N ALA A 119 13.13 10.66 -4.37
CA ALA A 119 13.72 9.44 -3.86
C ALA A 119 14.73 8.79 -4.84
N ARG A 120 14.70 9.18 -6.12
CA ARG A 120 15.38 8.47 -7.22
C ARG A 120 14.98 7.00 -7.28
N ASN A 121 13.68 6.77 -7.10
CA ASN A 121 13.08 5.45 -7.07
C ASN A 121 11.97 5.41 -8.14
N PRO A 122 12.04 4.50 -9.12
CA PRO A 122 11.02 4.42 -10.16
C PRO A 122 9.72 3.80 -9.65
N MET A 123 9.71 3.11 -8.51
CA MET A 123 8.51 2.43 -7.99
C MET A 123 7.66 3.41 -7.16
N VAL A 124 6.36 3.50 -7.46
CA VAL A 124 5.40 4.24 -6.62
C VAL A 124 4.25 3.32 -6.24
N LEU A 125 4.10 3.08 -4.94
CA LEU A 125 3.00 2.31 -4.37
C LEU A 125 1.68 3.10 -4.45
N ILE A 126 0.61 2.42 -4.83
CA ILE A 126 -0.77 2.89 -4.84
C ILE A 126 -1.62 1.85 -4.08
N PRO A 127 -1.82 2.00 -2.76
CA PRO A 127 -2.72 1.14 -2.02
C PRO A 127 -4.17 1.48 -2.38
N LEU A 128 -4.97 0.45 -2.67
CA LEU A 128 -6.34 0.59 -3.14
C LEU A 128 -7.33 0.10 -2.08
N HIS A 129 -7.68 0.98 -1.15
CA HIS A 129 -8.44 0.63 0.06
C HIS A 129 -9.94 0.35 -0.18
N LYS A 130 -10.57 0.99 -1.18
CA LYS A 130 -12.04 0.92 -1.37
C LYS A 130 -12.49 0.38 -2.72
N GLY A 131 -11.57 0.14 -3.65
CA GLY A 131 -11.92 -0.39 -4.98
C GLY A 131 -12.32 -1.87 -4.98
N ALA A 132 -12.06 -2.58 -3.89
CA ALA A 132 -12.30 -4.01 -3.76
C ALA A 132 -13.77 -4.42 -3.92
N GLY A 133 -13.99 -5.70 -4.17
CA GLY A 133 -15.30 -6.33 -4.08
C GLY A 133 -15.95 -6.08 -2.72
N GLY A 134 -17.26 -5.86 -2.72
CA GLY A 134 -18.05 -5.64 -1.50
C GLY A 134 -18.16 -4.20 -1.02
N PHE A 135 -17.26 -3.29 -1.43
CA PHE A 135 -17.41 -1.87 -1.11
C PHE A 135 -18.43 -1.17 -2.00
N MET A 136 -18.32 -1.35 -3.31
CA MET A 136 -19.17 -0.68 -4.30
C MET A 136 -19.64 -1.65 -5.39
N SER A 137 -20.75 -1.32 -6.05
CA SER A 137 -21.19 -2.07 -7.23
C SER A 137 -20.20 -1.93 -8.39
N ASP A 138 -20.33 -2.76 -9.41
CA ASP A 138 -19.53 -2.64 -10.62
C ASP A 138 -19.72 -1.31 -11.35
N GLU A 139 -20.98 -0.88 -11.47
CA GLU A 139 -21.30 0.43 -12.05
C GLU A 139 -20.69 1.59 -11.25
N GLN A 140 -20.70 1.51 -9.92
CA GLN A 140 -20.07 2.52 -9.07
C GLN A 140 -18.55 2.53 -9.23
N PHE A 141 -17.91 1.37 -9.29
CA PHE A 141 -16.47 1.27 -9.54
C PHE A 141 -16.09 1.90 -10.89
N ARG A 142 -16.82 1.55 -11.95
CA ARG A 142 -16.65 2.11 -13.30
C ARG A 142 -16.83 3.63 -13.34
N THR A 143 -17.67 4.17 -12.48
CA THR A 143 -18.04 5.60 -12.50
C THR A 143 -17.13 6.44 -11.60
N PHE A 144 -16.89 6.00 -10.36
CA PHE A 144 -16.26 6.83 -9.32
C PHE A 144 -14.81 6.44 -9.01
N TYR A 145 -14.36 5.25 -9.38
CA TYR A 145 -13.06 4.74 -8.95
C TYR A 145 -12.09 4.55 -10.11
N TRP A 146 -12.47 3.71 -11.08
CA TRP A 146 -11.59 3.31 -12.17
C TRP A 146 -11.08 4.46 -13.04
N PRO A 147 -11.91 5.42 -13.51
CA PRO A 147 -11.44 6.42 -14.47
C PRO A 147 -10.25 7.23 -13.95
N THR A 148 -10.35 7.72 -12.71
CA THR A 148 -9.29 8.53 -12.09
C THR A 148 -8.10 7.70 -11.60
N LEU A 149 -8.31 6.43 -11.24
CA LEU A 149 -7.19 5.52 -10.95
C LEU A 149 -6.40 5.21 -12.23
N LYS A 150 -7.10 4.92 -13.34
CA LYS A 150 -6.47 4.68 -14.64
C LYS A 150 -5.68 5.90 -15.09
N GLU A 151 -6.26 7.09 -15.01
CA GLU A 151 -5.57 8.34 -15.34
C GLU A 151 -4.27 8.51 -14.53
N LEU A 152 -4.32 8.24 -13.22
CA LEU A 152 -3.14 8.23 -12.36
C LEU A 152 -2.09 7.21 -12.84
N ILE A 153 -2.48 5.97 -13.12
CA ILE A 153 -1.58 4.90 -13.60
C ILE A 153 -0.89 5.32 -14.90
N LEU A 154 -1.65 5.84 -15.87
CA LEU A 154 -1.12 6.26 -17.17
C LEU A 154 -0.15 7.43 -17.02
N ALA A 155 -0.51 8.44 -16.22
CA ALA A 155 0.35 9.61 -16.01
C ALA A 155 1.67 9.26 -15.29
N LEU A 156 1.66 8.26 -14.41
CA LEU A 156 2.88 7.76 -13.79
C LEU A 156 3.78 7.04 -14.81
N ASP A 157 3.22 6.16 -15.65
CA ASP A 157 3.98 5.49 -16.73
C ASP A 157 4.59 6.50 -17.72
N GLU A 158 3.80 7.49 -18.15
CA GLU A 158 4.26 8.59 -19.02
C GLU A 158 5.42 9.38 -18.40
N ALA A 159 5.45 9.51 -17.07
CA ALA A 159 6.52 10.16 -16.32
C ALA A 159 7.75 9.26 -16.09
N GLY A 160 7.76 8.02 -16.60
CA GLY A 160 8.81 7.03 -16.40
C GLY A 160 8.81 6.40 -15.00
N VAL A 161 7.66 6.43 -14.31
CA VAL A 161 7.45 5.84 -13.00
C VAL A 161 6.65 4.54 -13.17
N ILE A 162 7.04 3.49 -12.46
CA ILE A 162 6.37 2.19 -12.46
C ILE A 162 5.27 2.22 -11.39
N PRO A 163 3.98 2.17 -11.77
CA PRO A 163 2.88 2.09 -10.83
C PRO A 163 2.88 0.71 -10.18
N TYR A 164 3.06 0.69 -8.86
CA TYR A 164 2.88 -0.48 -8.02
C TYR A 164 1.51 -0.39 -7.36
N VAL A 165 0.53 -1.02 -7.97
CA VAL A 165 -0.86 -1.04 -7.50
C VAL A 165 -1.04 -2.19 -6.53
N TYR A 166 -1.27 -1.87 -5.26
CA TYR A 166 -1.56 -2.85 -4.22
C TYR A 166 -3.06 -2.91 -3.96
N THR A 167 -3.67 -4.05 -4.28
CA THR A 167 -5.10 -4.25 -4.18
C THR A 167 -5.46 -4.88 -2.84
N GLU A 168 -6.10 -4.10 -1.96
CA GLU A 168 -6.51 -4.56 -0.62
C GLU A 168 -7.94 -5.12 -0.66
N GLY A 169 -8.13 -6.35 -0.19
CA GLY A 169 -9.36 -7.13 -0.32
C GLY A 169 -9.47 -7.92 -1.64
N ASP A 170 -10.67 -8.46 -1.91
CA ASP A 170 -10.92 -9.29 -3.09
C ASP A 170 -11.08 -8.45 -4.37
N TYR A 171 -10.13 -8.56 -5.28
CA TYR A 171 -10.15 -7.87 -6.58
C TYR A 171 -10.52 -8.75 -7.77
N THR A 172 -10.92 -10.00 -7.53
CA THR A 172 -11.47 -10.88 -8.57
C THR A 172 -12.56 -10.20 -9.44
N PRO A 173 -13.55 -9.49 -8.87
CA PRO A 173 -14.59 -8.86 -9.69
C PRO A 173 -14.10 -7.63 -10.47
N ARG A 174 -12.86 -7.18 -10.28
CA ARG A 174 -12.29 -5.98 -10.91
C ARG A 174 -11.26 -6.29 -11.98
N LEU A 175 -10.89 -7.55 -12.17
CA LEU A 175 -9.81 -7.96 -13.09
C LEU A 175 -10.00 -7.44 -14.52
N GLU A 176 -11.25 -7.40 -15.03
CA GLU A 176 -11.56 -6.89 -16.36
C GLU A 176 -11.24 -5.40 -16.55
N TYR A 177 -11.16 -4.62 -15.47
CA TYR A 177 -10.71 -3.23 -15.54
C TYR A 177 -9.19 -3.15 -15.58
N LEU A 178 -8.50 -4.00 -14.83
CA LEU A 178 -7.04 -3.96 -14.67
C LEU A 178 -6.27 -4.33 -15.96
N VAL A 179 -6.93 -4.91 -16.96
CA VAL A 179 -6.32 -5.18 -18.28
C VAL A 179 -6.12 -3.90 -19.10
N ASP A 180 -6.84 -2.82 -18.79
CA ASP A 180 -6.89 -1.58 -19.55
C ASP A 180 -5.74 -0.62 -19.14
N VAL A 181 -4.51 -1.11 -19.25
CA VAL A 181 -3.26 -0.40 -18.95
C VAL A 181 -2.14 -0.76 -19.95
N PRO A 182 -1.05 0.02 -20.04
CA PRO A 182 0.05 -0.28 -20.95
C PRO A 182 0.77 -1.58 -20.58
N LYS A 183 0.98 -2.45 -21.59
CA LYS A 183 1.62 -3.76 -21.40
C LYS A 183 3.02 -3.62 -20.79
N GLY A 184 3.26 -4.36 -19.71
CA GLY A 184 4.55 -4.46 -19.01
C GLY A 184 4.93 -3.21 -18.21
N LYS A 185 3.98 -2.30 -17.94
CA LYS A 185 4.25 -1.03 -17.25
C LYS A 185 3.74 -0.98 -15.82
N VAL A 186 2.84 -1.87 -15.45
CA VAL A 186 2.17 -1.88 -14.14
C VAL A 186 2.51 -3.16 -13.39
N LEU A 187 2.67 -3.01 -12.08
CA LEU A 187 2.74 -4.10 -11.13
C LEU A 187 1.43 -4.13 -10.33
N TYR A 188 0.68 -5.23 -10.41
CA TYR A 188 -0.47 -5.51 -9.55
C TYR A 188 -0.09 -6.50 -8.46
N HIS A 189 -0.18 -6.07 -7.21
CA HIS A 189 -0.04 -6.94 -6.05
C HIS A 189 -1.41 -7.21 -5.46
N PHE A 190 -1.79 -8.49 -5.45
CA PHE A 190 -3.07 -8.93 -4.92
C PHE A 190 -2.97 -9.45 -3.48
N GLU A 191 -3.81 -8.89 -2.60
CA GLU A 191 -4.10 -9.51 -1.31
C GLU A 191 -4.99 -10.75 -1.49
N THR A 192 -6.16 -10.57 -2.11
CA THR A 192 -7.10 -11.65 -2.42
C THR A 192 -7.55 -11.57 -3.88
N VAL A 193 -7.40 -12.67 -4.60
CA VAL A 193 -7.81 -12.79 -6.00
C VAL A 193 -7.96 -14.26 -6.40
N ASP A 194 -8.85 -14.55 -7.34
CA ASP A 194 -8.79 -15.76 -8.15
C ASP A 194 -7.56 -15.71 -9.06
N ILE A 195 -6.50 -16.38 -8.62
CA ILE A 195 -5.18 -16.29 -9.25
C ILE A 195 -5.15 -16.87 -10.68
N TYR A 196 -6.02 -17.84 -10.97
CA TYR A 196 -6.15 -18.44 -12.29
C TYR A 196 -6.75 -17.42 -13.28
N LYS A 197 -7.82 -16.73 -12.88
CA LYS A 197 -8.39 -15.64 -13.68
C LYS A 197 -7.45 -14.45 -13.81
N ALA A 198 -6.72 -14.13 -12.74
CA ALA A 198 -5.71 -13.07 -12.79
C ALA A 198 -4.65 -13.40 -13.83
N LYS A 199 -4.16 -14.65 -13.87
CA LYS A 199 -3.23 -15.09 -14.92
C LYS A 199 -3.84 -15.03 -16.31
N GLU A 200 -5.05 -15.55 -16.49
CA GLU A 200 -5.75 -15.55 -17.78
C GLU A 200 -5.89 -14.13 -18.37
N LEU A 201 -6.27 -13.16 -17.54
CA LEU A 201 -6.57 -11.80 -17.99
C LEU A 201 -5.32 -10.88 -18.00
N LEU A 202 -4.45 -11.00 -17.00
CA LEU A 202 -3.35 -10.05 -16.78
C LEU A 202 -1.97 -10.60 -17.09
N GLY A 203 -1.82 -11.91 -17.29
CA GLY A 203 -0.52 -12.56 -17.48
C GLY A 203 0.29 -12.01 -18.66
N ASP A 204 -0.40 -11.49 -19.67
CA ASP A 204 0.17 -10.85 -20.85
C ASP A 204 0.16 -9.32 -20.80
N VAL A 205 -0.37 -8.72 -19.72
CA VAL A 205 -0.59 -7.28 -19.59
C VAL A 205 0.34 -6.68 -18.54
N ALA A 206 0.43 -7.27 -17.36
CA ALA A 206 1.08 -6.67 -16.21
C ALA A 206 1.86 -7.70 -15.40
N CYS A 207 2.77 -7.22 -14.56
CA CYS A 207 3.39 -8.07 -13.56
C CYS A 207 2.40 -8.32 -12.41
N ILE A 208 2.30 -9.57 -11.96
CA ILE A 208 1.47 -10.00 -10.85
C ILE A 208 2.38 -10.27 -9.64
N SER A 209 1.98 -9.78 -8.47
CA SER A 209 2.64 -10.01 -7.19
C SER A 209 1.66 -10.41 -6.10
N GLY A 210 2.18 -10.93 -4.99
CA GLY A 210 1.40 -11.64 -3.99
C GLY A 210 1.26 -13.11 -4.39
N ASN A 211 0.20 -13.82 -4.02
CA ASN A 211 -0.78 -13.52 -2.99
C ASN A 211 -0.64 -14.52 -1.83
N VAL A 212 0.60 -14.89 -1.47
CA VAL A 212 0.85 -15.92 -0.45
C VAL A 212 0.11 -15.54 0.84
N PRO A 213 -0.92 -16.31 1.25
CA PRO A 213 -1.84 -15.84 2.29
C PRO A 213 -1.15 -15.64 3.63
N LEU A 214 -1.46 -14.55 4.33
CA LEU A 214 -0.89 -14.30 5.65
C LEU A 214 -1.30 -15.36 6.67
N SER A 215 -2.49 -15.94 6.53
CA SER A 215 -2.94 -17.07 7.36
C SER A 215 -2.06 -18.30 7.18
N LEU A 216 -1.65 -18.59 5.94
CA LEU A 216 -0.74 -19.68 5.62
C LEU A 216 0.66 -19.41 6.17
N LEU A 217 1.17 -18.18 6.00
CA LEU A 217 2.48 -17.80 6.54
C LEU A 217 2.51 -17.88 8.08
N ASN A 218 1.44 -17.49 8.75
CA ASN A 218 1.37 -17.49 10.22
C ASN A 218 1.13 -18.88 10.82
N THR A 219 0.24 -19.68 10.22
CA THR A 219 -0.28 -20.90 10.87
C THR A 219 0.09 -22.18 10.13
N GLY A 220 0.59 -22.07 8.91
CA GLY A 220 1.01 -23.20 8.10
C GLY A 220 2.38 -23.74 8.48
N THR A 221 2.62 -24.98 8.08
CA THR A 221 3.94 -25.59 8.11
C THR A 221 4.80 -25.07 6.97
N VAL A 222 6.12 -25.12 7.14
CA VAL A 222 7.10 -24.83 6.08
C VAL A 222 6.74 -25.54 4.77
N GLN A 223 6.36 -26.83 4.83
CA GLN A 223 6.01 -27.59 3.63
C GLN A 223 4.78 -27.03 2.91
N GLN A 224 3.73 -26.64 3.64
CA GLN A 224 2.54 -26.03 3.04
C GLN A 224 2.86 -24.68 2.37
N VAL A 225 3.75 -23.88 2.96
CA VAL A 225 4.23 -22.64 2.33
C VAL A 225 4.97 -22.95 1.03
N LYS A 226 5.89 -23.93 1.05
CA LYS A 226 6.63 -24.36 -0.14
C LYS A 226 5.72 -24.85 -1.25
N ASP A 227 4.73 -25.68 -0.91
CA ASP A 227 3.80 -26.26 -1.88
C ASP A 227 2.93 -25.17 -2.53
N TYR A 228 2.43 -24.23 -1.73
CA TYR A 228 1.66 -23.09 -2.24
C TYR A 228 2.48 -22.19 -3.18
N VAL A 229 3.73 -21.88 -2.80
CA VAL A 229 4.60 -21.05 -3.65
C VAL A 229 4.92 -21.76 -4.96
N LYS A 230 5.11 -23.09 -4.96
CA LYS A 230 5.29 -23.85 -6.21
C LYS A 230 4.06 -23.80 -7.09
N GLU A 231 2.86 -24.02 -6.52
CA GLU A 231 1.60 -23.90 -7.26
C GLU A 231 1.47 -22.51 -7.89
N LEU A 232 1.78 -21.45 -7.13
CA LEU A 232 1.74 -20.08 -7.63
C LEU A 232 2.71 -19.87 -8.80
N ILE A 233 3.92 -20.41 -8.72
CA ILE A 233 4.92 -20.36 -9.80
C ILE A 233 4.45 -21.17 -11.02
N ASP A 234 3.91 -22.37 -10.82
CA ASP A 234 3.42 -23.24 -11.90
C ASP A 234 2.26 -22.58 -12.66
N VAL A 235 1.35 -21.92 -11.95
CA VAL A 235 0.16 -21.29 -12.53
C VAL A 235 0.48 -19.93 -13.14
N VAL A 236 1.10 -19.04 -12.36
CA VAL A 236 1.26 -17.62 -12.74
C VAL A 236 2.60 -17.34 -13.38
N GLY A 237 3.63 -18.08 -12.99
CA GLY A 237 5.01 -17.90 -13.45
C GLY A 237 5.25 -18.36 -14.89
N GLU A 238 4.36 -19.17 -15.49
CA GLU A 238 4.48 -19.59 -16.89
C GLU A 238 4.54 -18.38 -17.83
N GLY A 239 5.61 -18.25 -18.63
CA GLY A 239 5.81 -17.09 -19.51
C GLY A 239 6.31 -15.82 -18.79
N GLY A 240 6.65 -15.92 -17.50
CA GLY A 240 7.16 -14.83 -16.67
C GLY A 240 6.07 -13.92 -16.10
N GLY A 241 6.50 -12.82 -15.50
CA GLY A 241 5.60 -11.78 -14.98
C GLY A 241 5.07 -12.01 -13.56
N LEU A 242 5.52 -13.05 -12.86
CA LEU A 242 5.24 -13.27 -11.44
C LEU A 242 6.38 -12.73 -10.55
N MET A 243 6.03 -11.96 -9.51
CA MET A 243 6.89 -11.73 -8.35
C MET A 243 6.25 -12.38 -7.13
N VAL A 244 6.88 -13.41 -6.57
CA VAL A 244 6.36 -14.05 -5.35
C VAL A 244 6.51 -13.09 -4.18
N ASP A 245 5.38 -12.79 -3.53
CA ASP A 245 5.32 -11.96 -2.34
C ASP A 245 4.19 -12.44 -1.40
N ALA A 246 4.24 -12.02 -0.15
CA ALA A 246 3.13 -12.20 0.79
C ALA A 246 1.94 -11.33 0.36
N ALA A 247 0.71 -11.79 0.60
CA ALA A 247 -0.52 -11.09 0.23
C ALA A 247 -0.64 -9.66 0.79
N ALA A 248 0.01 -9.36 1.91
CA ALA A 248 -0.04 -8.07 2.58
C ALA A 248 1.18 -7.89 3.50
N GLY A 249 1.32 -6.72 4.10
CA GLY A 249 2.27 -6.51 5.19
C GLY A 249 1.95 -7.41 6.39
N PHE A 250 2.97 -7.98 7.02
CA PHE A 250 2.80 -8.94 8.11
C PHE A 250 3.73 -8.64 9.29
N ASP A 251 3.21 -8.93 10.49
CA ASP A 251 3.93 -8.93 11.74
C ASP A 251 3.87 -10.34 12.36
N ASP A 252 4.85 -10.72 13.17
CA ASP A 252 4.89 -11.96 13.96
C ASP A 252 4.79 -13.29 13.18
N VAL A 253 5.07 -13.28 11.87
CA VAL A 253 5.16 -14.51 11.07
C VAL A 253 6.40 -15.32 11.47
N PRO A 254 6.31 -16.67 11.63
CA PRO A 254 7.45 -17.54 11.86
C PRO A 254 8.57 -17.31 10.81
N PRO A 255 9.79 -16.93 11.21
CA PRO A 255 10.87 -16.62 10.27
C PRO A 255 11.21 -17.76 9.29
N GLU A 256 11.04 -19.01 9.71
CA GLU A 256 11.23 -20.19 8.87
C GLU A 256 10.25 -20.26 7.70
N ASN A 257 9.02 -19.76 7.87
CA ASN A 257 8.00 -19.73 6.81
C ASN A 257 8.34 -18.63 5.79
N VAL A 258 8.74 -17.45 6.25
CA VAL A 258 9.23 -16.37 5.36
C VAL A 258 10.47 -16.82 4.59
N LYS A 259 11.42 -17.48 5.27
CA LYS A 259 12.61 -18.02 4.64
C LYS A 259 12.24 -19.08 3.60
N ALA A 260 11.32 -19.99 3.91
CA ALA A 260 10.89 -21.04 2.98
C ALA A 260 10.26 -20.47 1.70
N MET A 261 9.46 -19.40 1.82
CA MET A 261 8.91 -18.67 0.68
C MET A 261 10.02 -18.13 -0.23
N GLY A 262 11.01 -17.44 0.36
CA GLY A 262 12.14 -16.89 -0.38
C GLY A 262 13.06 -17.95 -1.00
N ASP A 263 13.36 -19.03 -0.27
CA ASP A 263 14.21 -20.13 -0.75
C ASP A 263 13.58 -20.85 -1.94
N VAL A 264 12.29 -21.26 -1.83
CA VAL A 264 11.60 -21.96 -2.93
C VAL A 264 11.48 -21.10 -4.17
N THR A 265 11.21 -19.80 -3.99
CA THR A 265 11.17 -18.87 -5.13
C THR A 265 12.50 -18.89 -5.89
N LYS A 266 13.64 -18.90 -5.19
CA LYS A 266 14.98 -18.92 -5.81
C LYS A 266 15.36 -20.28 -6.40
N GLU A 267 14.91 -21.37 -5.79
CA GLU A 267 15.24 -22.74 -6.20
C GLU A 267 14.37 -23.24 -7.35
N TYR A 268 13.07 -22.91 -7.34
CA TYR A 268 12.07 -23.45 -8.26
C TYR A 268 11.61 -22.42 -9.32
N GLY A 269 11.61 -21.13 -8.99
CA GLY A 269 11.21 -20.05 -9.90
C GLY A 269 12.27 -19.66 -10.94
N VAL A 270 13.09 -20.62 -11.37
CA VAL A 270 14.17 -20.41 -12.34
C VAL A 270 13.70 -20.93 -13.70
N TYR A 271 13.48 -20.02 -14.65
CA TYR A 271 13.07 -20.30 -16.03
C TYR A 271 13.79 -19.39 -17.02
#